data_AF-A0A8J3K9P3-F1
#
_entry.id   AF-A0A8J3K9P3-F1
#
_cell.length_a   1.000
_cell.length_b   1.000
_cell.length_c   1.000
_cell.angle_alpha   90.00
_cell.angle_beta   90.00
_cell.angle_gamma   90.00
#
_symmetry.space_group_name_H-M   'P 1'
#
loop_
_entity.id
_entity.type
_entity.pdbx_description
1 polymer ?
#
loop_
_entity_poly.entity_id
_entity_poly.type
_entity_poly.pdbx_seq_one_letter_code
_entity_poly.pdbx_strand_id
1 'polypeptide(L)'
;MRVRDARPEDNGALVDLAARCSMAGDLSLCIDRRPDFFALNRIAGQTWRVGVVDGDDGPIACVAVARRPSYIDGHPAQLGYVGDLKVHPAHRRRGAARVLAQWAHDAARELAGPHAPLIGTVLAGNDAVDMLRRQVEPGVRRRATIRSHSIDLLTRRRIPPGDLTVTTVAAADEPDMVELWHRLAAPRQYAPTCESFPLDRPDLDYLVARRPGGELAGFVGLWNQHDIKQMRVTGYSTRLAAARLAFNVAAPLLRAPRLPRSGEELSYRTVVNPCAPDPQTLRTLLRHACNRLHGQHSFLTIGLDVRDPLAAALTGLRAQPTDVDLLLLGGPADQDTPVHFEIATV
;
A
#
# COMPACT_ATOMS: atom_id res chain seq x y z
N MET A 1 -9.55 29.84 3.48
CA MET A 1 -8.37 28.95 3.42
C MET A 1 -7.92 28.86 1.99
N ARG A 2 -6.62 29.03 1.72
CA ARG A 2 -6.02 28.90 0.39
C ARG A 2 -5.11 27.67 0.40
N VAL A 3 -5.11 26.92 -0.70
CA VAL A 3 -4.18 25.81 -0.92
C VAL A 3 -2.99 26.32 -1.75
N ARG A 4 -1.79 25.86 -1.42
CA ARG A 4 -0.57 26.05 -2.23
C ARG A 4 0.16 24.73 -2.40
N ASP A 5 1.02 24.63 -3.39
CA ASP A 5 1.97 23.52 -3.47
C ASP A 5 2.94 23.56 -2.28
N ALA A 6 3.23 22.37 -1.76
CA ALA A 6 4.25 22.13 -0.75
C ALA A 6 5.64 22.36 -1.35
N ARG A 7 6.57 22.78 -0.50
CA ARG A 7 7.96 23.03 -0.82
C ARG A 7 8.86 22.10 -0.01
N PRO A 8 10.12 21.88 -0.40
CA PRO A 8 11.05 21.04 0.36
C PRO A 8 11.17 21.46 1.84
N GLU A 9 11.05 22.76 2.13
CA GLU A 9 11.13 23.29 3.50
C GLU A 9 9.94 22.88 4.37
N ASP A 10 8.80 22.50 3.76
CA ASP A 10 7.63 22.00 4.49
C ASP A 10 7.83 20.58 5.04
N ASN A 11 8.93 19.88 4.71
CA ASN A 11 9.14 18.48 5.06
C ASN A 11 8.94 18.20 6.57
N GLY A 12 9.58 18.99 7.44
CA GLY A 12 9.49 18.79 8.89
C GLY A 12 8.05 18.90 9.40
N ALA A 13 7.33 19.95 8.97
CA ALA A 13 5.94 20.16 9.35
C ALA A 13 5.01 19.06 8.81
N LEU A 14 5.26 18.56 7.59
CA LEU A 14 4.47 17.48 6.99
C LEU A 14 4.72 16.13 7.66
N VAL A 15 5.97 15.85 8.06
CA VAL A 15 6.32 14.68 8.88
C VAL A 15 5.58 14.75 10.22
N ASP A 16 5.61 15.90 10.90
CA ASP A 16 4.90 16.11 12.16
C ASP A 16 3.38 16.00 12.00
N LEU A 17 2.82 16.54 10.91
CA LEU A 17 1.41 16.42 10.58
C LEU A 17 1.02 14.94 10.38
N ALA A 18 1.82 14.18 9.64
CA ALA A 18 1.59 12.75 9.43
C ALA A 18 1.57 12.00 10.76
N ALA A 19 2.57 12.25 11.62
CA ALA A 19 2.73 11.64 12.94
C ALA A 19 1.55 11.88 13.89
N ARG A 20 0.77 12.95 13.70
CA ARG A 20 -0.40 13.34 14.51
C ARG A 20 -1.73 12.83 13.95
N CYS A 21 -1.75 12.30 12.73
CA CYS A 21 -2.95 11.79 12.06
C CYS A 21 -3.12 10.28 12.28
N SER A 22 -3.32 9.86 13.54
CA SER A 22 -3.52 8.45 13.88
C SER A 22 -4.89 7.92 13.42
N MET A 23 -4.90 6.64 13.03
CA MET A 23 -6.08 5.81 12.80
C MET A 23 -6.42 5.12 14.11
N ALA A 24 -7.54 5.53 14.73
CA ALA A 24 -7.95 5.02 16.03
C ALA A 24 -8.59 3.63 15.90
N GLY A 25 -8.29 2.76 16.86
CA GLY A 25 -8.82 1.41 16.96
C GLY A 25 -8.27 0.69 18.19
N ASP A 26 -8.62 -0.59 18.36
CA ASP A 26 -8.07 -1.44 19.43
C ASP A 26 -6.54 -1.48 19.40
N LEU A 27 -5.97 -1.51 18.19
CA LEU A 27 -4.60 -1.13 17.92
C LEU A 27 -4.63 0.17 17.13
N SER A 28 -4.28 1.27 17.78
CA SER A 28 -4.22 2.58 17.11
C SER A 28 -2.88 2.73 16.40
N LEU A 29 -2.92 3.05 15.11
CA LEU A 29 -1.74 3.10 14.24
C LEU A 29 -1.61 4.46 13.58
N CYS A 30 -0.40 4.84 13.25
CA CYS A 30 -0.10 6.00 12.43
C CYS A 30 0.84 5.56 11.30
N ILE A 31 0.54 6.01 10.08
CA ILE A 31 1.48 5.91 8.97
C ILE A 31 2.41 7.11 9.07
N ASP A 32 3.61 6.84 9.56
CA ASP A 32 4.67 7.80 9.74
C ASP A 32 5.47 7.92 8.44
N ARG A 33 6.03 9.11 8.22
CA ARG A 33 6.71 9.50 7.00
C ARG A 33 8.15 9.99 7.28
N ARG A 34 8.67 9.71 8.48
CA ARG A 34 10.05 10.05 8.85
C ARG A 34 11.06 9.31 7.97
N PRO A 35 12.22 9.92 7.66
CA PRO A 35 12.57 11.32 7.95
C PRO A 35 12.08 12.32 6.88
N ASP A 36 11.55 11.83 5.75
CA ASP A 36 11.21 12.64 4.58
C ASP A 36 9.81 12.28 4.04
N PHE A 37 8.88 13.22 4.17
CA PHE A 37 7.50 13.10 3.68
C PHE A 37 7.42 12.84 2.17
N PHE A 38 8.38 13.38 1.42
CA PHE A 38 8.40 13.28 -0.03
C PHE A 38 9.13 12.04 -0.55
N ALA A 39 9.80 11.27 0.32
CA ALA A 39 10.63 10.13 -0.09
C ALA A 39 9.84 9.06 -0.87
N LEU A 40 8.64 8.67 -0.40
CA LEU A 40 7.83 7.68 -1.09
C LEU A 40 7.46 8.13 -2.51
N ASN A 41 7.07 9.39 -2.67
CA ASN A 41 6.69 9.96 -3.96
C ASN A 41 7.90 10.03 -4.92
N ARG A 42 9.09 10.39 -4.40
CA ARG A 42 10.34 10.41 -5.19
C ARG A 42 10.74 9.02 -5.67
N ILE A 43 10.63 8.02 -4.79
CA ILE A 43 10.96 6.61 -5.08
C ILE A 43 10.01 5.99 -6.09
N ALA A 44 8.75 6.43 -6.10
CA ALA A 44 7.77 5.99 -7.07
C ALA A 44 8.13 6.44 -8.50
N GLY A 45 8.88 7.54 -8.65
CA GLY A 45 9.46 7.99 -9.92
C GLY A 45 8.47 8.66 -10.88
N GLN A 46 7.19 8.77 -10.52
CA GLN A 46 6.20 9.49 -11.32
C GLN A 46 6.09 10.97 -10.92
N THR A 47 5.46 11.78 -11.77
CA THR A 47 5.16 13.18 -11.45
C THR A 47 4.12 13.24 -10.33
N TRP A 48 4.41 14.02 -9.29
CA TRP A 48 3.55 14.19 -8.13
C TRP A 48 3.52 15.65 -7.66
N ARG A 49 2.48 16.01 -6.92
CA ARG A 49 2.31 17.30 -6.25
C ARG A 49 1.69 17.08 -4.88
N VAL A 50 2.05 17.92 -3.90
CA VAL A 50 1.44 17.91 -2.57
C VAL A 50 0.84 19.29 -2.34
N GLY A 51 -0.46 19.36 -2.10
CA GLY A 51 -1.15 20.61 -1.74
C GLY A 51 -1.21 20.74 -0.23
N VAL A 52 -0.99 21.94 0.30
CA VAL A 52 -1.02 22.24 1.73
C VAL A 52 -1.92 23.43 2.05
N VAL A 53 -2.48 23.40 3.26
CA VAL A 53 -3.10 24.56 3.91
C VAL A 53 -2.25 24.93 5.11
N ASP A 54 -1.75 26.17 5.14
CA ASP A 54 -0.94 26.68 6.25
C ASP A 54 -1.79 27.08 7.46
N GLY A 55 -1.21 26.88 8.64
CA GLY A 55 -1.53 27.60 9.87
C GLY A 55 -0.39 28.57 10.21
N ASP A 56 -0.31 28.97 11.48
CA ASP A 56 0.67 29.97 11.93
C ASP A 56 2.11 29.43 11.88
N ASP A 57 2.30 28.16 12.24
CA ASP A 57 3.61 27.49 12.33
C ASP A 57 3.86 26.48 11.18
N GLY A 58 3.24 26.72 10.02
CA GLY A 58 3.38 25.88 8.81
C GLY A 58 2.16 25.01 8.49
N PRO A 59 2.29 24.02 7.58
CA PRO A 59 1.19 23.19 7.10
C PRO A 59 0.39 22.47 8.20
N ILE A 60 -0.90 22.77 8.29
CA ILE A 60 -1.86 22.10 9.20
C ILE A 60 -2.69 21.02 8.50
N ALA A 61 -2.63 20.95 7.17
CA ALA A 61 -3.31 19.95 6.37
C ALA A 61 -2.60 19.77 5.03
N CYS A 62 -2.67 18.56 4.46
CA CYS A 62 -2.09 18.24 3.17
C CYS A 62 -2.92 17.23 2.37
N VAL A 63 -2.66 17.13 1.07
CA VAL A 63 -3.12 16.07 0.18
C VAL A 63 -2.06 15.83 -0.90
N ALA A 64 -1.80 14.58 -1.27
CA ALA A 64 -0.88 14.24 -2.33
C ALA A 64 -1.64 13.81 -3.59
N VAL A 65 -1.10 14.19 -4.75
CA VAL A 65 -1.59 13.79 -6.06
C VAL A 65 -0.42 13.27 -6.87
N ALA A 66 -0.57 12.14 -7.54
CA ALA A 66 0.45 11.57 -8.41
C ALA A 66 -0.14 11.05 -9.71
N ARG A 67 0.59 11.17 -10.82
CA ARG A 67 0.30 10.47 -12.06
C ARG A 67 0.79 9.02 -11.96
N ARG A 68 0.01 8.05 -12.41
CA ARG A 68 0.36 6.63 -12.41
C ARG A 68 0.11 6.04 -13.80
N PRO A 69 1.14 5.54 -14.50
CA PRO A 69 0.95 4.69 -15.66
C PRO A 69 0.31 3.36 -15.27
N SER A 70 -0.82 3.02 -15.89
CA SER A 70 -1.60 1.83 -15.53
C SER A 70 -2.31 1.23 -16.74
N TYR A 71 -2.64 -0.05 -16.67
CA TYR A 71 -3.55 -0.69 -17.62
C TYR A 71 -4.99 -0.29 -17.31
N ILE A 72 -5.70 0.18 -18.34
CA ILE A 72 -7.13 0.51 -18.29
C ILE A 72 -7.77 -0.15 -19.51
N ASP A 73 -8.74 -1.03 -19.27
CA ASP A 73 -9.36 -1.86 -20.32
C ASP A 73 -8.32 -2.61 -21.20
N GLY A 74 -7.24 -3.11 -20.60
CA GLY A 74 -6.18 -3.83 -21.33
C GLY A 74 -5.10 -2.94 -21.95
N HIS A 75 -5.26 -1.62 -21.94
CA HIS A 75 -4.36 -0.69 -22.63
C HIS A 75 -3.56 0.19 -21.65
N PRO A 76 -2.26 0.44 -21.91
CA PRO A 76 -1.49 1.43 -21.18
C PRO A 76 -2.14 2.82 -21.25
N ALA A 77 -2.42 3.42 -20.10
CA ALA A 77 -3.01 4.74 -19.97
C ALA A 77 -2.50 5.47 -18.70
N GLN A 78 -2.84 6.75 -18.59
CA GLN A 78 -2.53 7.54 -17.40
C GLN A 78 -3.70 7.52 -16.41
N LEU A 79 -3.38 7.35 -15.14
CA LEU A 79 -4.30 7.39 -14.01
C LEU A 79 -3.85 8.50 -13.05
N GLY A 80 -4.79 9.28 -12.53
CA GLY A 80 -4.51 10.18 -11.41
C GLY A 80 -4.74 9.47 -10.09
N TYR A 81 -3.79 9.54 -9.16
CA TYR A 81 -3.92 9.03 -7.81
C TYR A 81 -3.99 10.17 -6.80
N VAL A 82 -4.99 10.15 -5.92
CA VAL A 82 -5.16 11.10 -4.82
C VAL A 82 -5.04 10.35 -3.49
N GLY A 83 -4.08 10.75 -2.66
CA GLY A 83 -3.74 10.08 -1.41
C GLY A 83 -3.29 11.04 -0.33
N ASP A 84 -2.87 10.50 0.81
CA ASP A 84 -2.27 11.25 1.92
C ASP A 84 -3.06 12.48 2.42
N LEU A 85 -4.39 12.48 2.24
CA LEU A 85 -5.24 13.53 2.81
C LEU A 85 -5.15 13.49 4.34
N LYS A 86 -4.54 14.53 4.91
CA LYS A 86 -4.31 14.67 6.36
C LYS A 86 -4.73 16.05 6.79
N VAL A 87 -5.42 16.11 7.93
CA VAL A 87 -5.81 17.35 8.59
C VAL A 87 -5.49 17.22 10.07
N HIS A 88 -4.68 18.14 10.57
CA HIS A 88 -4.27 18.19 11.97
C HIS A 88 -5.51 18.13 12.88
N PRO A 89 -5.53 17.27 13.92
CA PRO A 89 -6.72 17.04 14.75
C PRO A 89 -7.41 18.32 15.25
N ALA A 90 -6.63 19.32 15.70
CA ALA A 90 -7.16 20.60 16.19
C ALA A 90 -7.83 21.49 15.11
N HIS A 91 -7.58 21.22 13.83
CA HIS A 91 -8.09 22.00 12.70
C HIS A 91 -9.12 21.24 11.85
N ARG A 92 -9.55 20.05 12.30
CA ARG A 92 -10.61 19.26 11.63
C ARG A 92 -11.95 19.98 11.68
N ARG A 93 -12.83 19.67 10.72
CA ARG A 93 -14.18 20.26 10.56
C ARG A 93 -14.19 21.78 10.33
N ARG A 94 -13.06 22.37 9.93
CA ARG A 94 -12.93 23.80 9.57
C ARG A 94 -12.84 24.06 8.06
N GLY A 95 -13.11 23.05 7.23
CA GLY A 95 -13.13 23.16 5.77
C GLY A 95 -11.82 22.89 5.04
N ALA A 96 -10.70 22.63 5.73
CA ALA A 96 -9.40 22.34 5.11
C ALA A 96 -9.46 21.15 4.12
N ALA A 97 -10.08 20.04 4.52
CA ALA A 97 -10.23 18.86 3.66
C ALA A 97 -11.02 19.16 2.37
N ARG A 98 -12.01 20.07 2.43
CA ARG A 98 -12.81 20.46 1.27
C ARG A 98 -12.00 21.24 0.24
N VAL A 99 -11.25 22.25 0.69
CA VAL A 99 -10.40 23.04 -0.22
C VAL A 99 -9.25 22.21 -0.79
N LEU A 100 -8.70 21.27 0.01
CA LEU A 100 -7.70 20.32 -0.46
C LEU A 100 -8.26 19.33 -1.48
N ALA A 101 -9.47 18.81 -1.28
CA ALA A 101 -10.11 17.91 -2.24
C ALA A 101 -10.36 18.59 -3.60
N GLN A 102 -10.83 19.84 -3.60
CA GLN A 102 -10.99 20.62 -4.84
C GLN A 102 -9.64 20.83 -5.54
N TRP A 103 -8.62 21.27 -4.79
CA TRP A 103 -7.28 21.46 -5.34
C TRP A 103 -6.71 20.14 -5.89
N ALA A 104 -6.95 19.02 -5.20
CA ALA A 104 -6.47 17.71 -5.64
C ALA A 104 -7.16 17.25 -6.93
N HIS A 105 -8.45 17.55 -7.12
CA HIS A 105 -9.14 17.31 -8.39
C HIS A 105 -8.42 18.04 -9.53
N ASP A 106 -8.25 19.35 -9.38
CA ASP A 106 -7.68 20.20 -10.42
C ASP A 106 -6.23 19.79 -10.74
N ALA A 107 -5.42 19.55 -9.70
CA ALA A 107 -4.04 19.08 -9.85
C ALA A 107 -3.97 17.69 -10.50
N ALA A 108 -4.91 16.78 -10.19
CA ALA A 108 -4.92 15.45 -10.79
C ALA A 108 -5.30 15.49 -12.28
N ARG A 109 -6.25 16.36 -12.65
CA ARG A 109 -6.63 16.60 -14.05
C ARG A 109 -5.48 17.22 -14.84
N GLU A 110 -4.73 18.13 -14.24
CA GLU A 110 -3.53 18.71 -14.86
C GLU A 110 -2.43 17.66 -15.07
N LEU A 111 -2.17 16.81 -14.06
CA LEU A 111 -1.10 15.82 -14.11
C LEU A 111 -1.41 14.61 -15.02
N ALA A 112 -2.62 14.04 -14.90
CA ALA A 112 -2.99 12.81 -15.59
C ALA A 112 -3.76 13.05 -16.89
N GLY A 113 -4.35 14.23 -17.06
CA GLY A 113 -5.17 14.63 -18.21
C GLY A 113 -6.65 14.81 -17.86
N PRO A 114 -7.40 15.60 -18.68
CA PRO A 114 -8.76 16.02 -18.37
C PRO A 114 -9.76 14.87 -18.27
N HIS A 115 -9.50 13.75 -18.95
CA HIS A 115 -10.38 12.57 -18.97
C HIS A 115 -9.79 11.34 -18.28
N ALA A 116 -8.58 11.45 -17.72
CA ALA A 116 -7.97 10.34 -17.00
C ALA A 116 -8.84 9.93 -15.81
N PRO A 117 -8.98 8.63 -15.52
CA PRO A 117 -9.63 8.19 -14.29
C PRO A 117 -8.84 8.69 -13.08
N LEU A 118 -9.54 9.08 -12.02
CA LEU A 118 -8.92 9.48 -10.76
C LEU A 118 -9.26 8.45 -9.68
N ILE A 119 -8.25 7.92 -9.02
CA ILE A 119 -8.40 6.95 -7.95
C ILE A 119 -7.93 7.54 -6.63
N GLY A 120 -8.67 7.27 -5.56
CA GLY A 120 -8.22 7.51 -4.19
C GLY A 120 -8.39 6.26 -3.34
N THR A 121 -7.50 6.07 -2.37
CA THR A 121 -7.57 4.95 -1.43
C THR A 121 -7.94 5.44 -0.05
N VAL A 122 -8.93 4.80 0.57
CA VAL A 122 -9.47 5.19 1.87
C VAL A 122 -9.59 3.96 2.74
N LEU A 123 -9.11 4.04 3.98
CA LEU A 123 -9.35 2.97 4.96
C LEU A 123 -10.86 2.79 5.14
N ALA A 124 -11.36 1.56 5.05
CA ALA A 124 -12.78 1.27 5.21
C ALA A 124 -13.29 1.77 6.58
N GLY A 125 -14.50 2.35 6.60
CA GLY A 125 -15.09 2.95 7.80
C GLY A 125 -14.63 4.38 8.10
N ASN A 126 -13.94 5.06 7.16
CA ASN A 126 -13.58 6.47 7.32
C ASN A 126 -14.74 7.39 6.93
N ASP A 127 -15.69 7.57 7.86
CA ASP A 127 -16.89 8.39 7.68
C ASP A 127 -16.60 9.83 7.23
N ALA A 128 -15.45 10.39 7.65
CA ALA A 128 -15.07 11.75 7.30
C ALA A 128 -14.82 11.90 5.79
N VAL A 129 -14.18 10.91 5.16
CA VAL A 129 -13.95 10.92 3.71
C VAL A 129 -15.24 10.60 2.96
N ASP A 130 -16.08 9.70 3.48
CA ASP A 130 -17.39 9.44 2.89
C ASP A 130 -18.29 10.68 2.86
N MET A 131 -18.28 11.47 3.94
CA MET A 131 -18.96 12.76 3.99
C MET A 131 -18.34 13.76 3.00
N LEU A 132 -17.01 13.86 2.96
CA LEU A 132 -16.30 14.76 2.04
C LEU A 132 -16.62 14.44 0.58
N ARG A 133 -16.59 13.16 0.21
CA ARG A 133 -16.92 12.66 -1.14
C ARG A 133 -18.29 13.15 -1.59
N ARG A 134 -19.31 13.01 -0.73
CA ARG A 134 -20.69 13.46 -1.02
C ARG A 134 -20.81 14.97 -1.22
N GLN A 135 -19.89 15.76 -0.66
CA GLN A 135 -19.94 17.23 -0.71
C GLN A 135 -19.16 17.84 -1.87
N VAL A 136 -18.04 17.23 -2.26
CA VAL A 136 -17.10 17.83 -3.22
C VAL A 136 -17.20 17.17 -4.59
N GLU A 137 -17.40 15.86 -4.64
CA GLU A 137 -17.31 15.09 -5.89
C GLU A 137 -18.40 14.01 -5.95
N PRO A 138 -19.65 14.39 -6.26
CA PRO A 138 -20.79 13.46 -6.26
C PRO A 138 -20.62 12.29 -7.25
N GLY A 139 -19.74 12.42 -8.26
CA GLY A 139 -19.43 11.37 -9.23
C GLY A 139 -18.42 10.31 -8.76
N VAL A 140 -17.75 10.51 -7.61
CA VAL A 140 -16.83 9.50 -7.07
C VAL A 140 -17.64 8.31 -6.56
N ARG A 141 -17.30 7.10 -7.00
CA ARG A 141 -17.90 5.84 -6.54
C ARG A 141 -16.85 4.92 -5.91
N ARG A 142 -17.26 3.98 -5.08
CA ARG A 142 -16.37 2.88 -4.66
C ARG A 142 -16.26 1.87 -5.81
N ARG A 143 -15.04 1.61 -6.30
CA ARG A 143 -14.76 0.69 -7.42
C ARG A 143 -14.31 -0.70 -6.96
N ALA A 144 -13.59 -0.78 -5.85
CA ALA A 144 -13.10 -2.03 -5.31
C ALA A 144 -12.84 -1.90 -3.82
N THR A 145 -12.70 -3.05 -3.15
CA THR A 145 -12.13 -3.13 -1.81
C THR A 145 -10.86 -3.95 -1.90
N ILE A 146 -9.72 -3.32 -1.62
CA ILE A 146 -8.43 -3.97 -1.53
C ILE A 146 -8.26 -4.43 -0.08
N ARG A 147 -8.22 -5.75 0.15
CA ARG A 147 -8.00 -6.32 1.47
C ARG A 147 -6.52 -6.56 1.71
N SER A 148 -5.94 -5.74 2.57
CA SER A 148 -4.59 -5.91 3.08
C SER A 148 -4.57 -6.97 4.17
N HIS A 149 -3.77 -8.02 4.01
CA HIS A 149 -3.59 -9.07 4.99
C HIS A 149 -2.24 -8.92 5.66
N SER A 150 -2.22 -8.75 6.97
CA SER A 150 -1.02 -8.84 7.79
C SER A 150 -0.83 -10.29 8.25
N ILE A 151 -0.06 -11.06 7.49
CA ILE A 151 0.20 -12.49 7.70
C ILE A 151 1.26 -12.63 8.79
N ASP A 152 0.96 -13.37 9.86
CA ASP A 152 1.93 -13.57 10.95
C ASP A 152 3.17 -14.35 10.48
N LEU A 153 4.32 -14.08 11.09
CA LEU A 153 5.58 -14.79 10.84
C LEU A 153 6.01 -15.65 12.04
N LEU A 154 5.07 -16.02 12.93
CA LEU A 154 5.36 -16.70 14.19
C LEU A 154 5.79 -18.16 13.98
N THR A 155 5.30 -18.81 12.92
CA THR A 155 5.66 -20.21 12.63
C THR A 155 6.08 -20.39 11.20
N ARG A 156 7.07 -21.26 11.00
CA ARG A 156 7.43 -21.73 9.65
C ARG A 156 6.23 -22.44 9.01
N ARG A 157 6.06 -22.21 7.72
CA ARG A 157 4.99 -22.76 6.91
C ARG A 157 5.51 -24.00 6.18
N ARG A 158 4.74 -25.09 6.25
CA ARG A 158 5.00 -26.27 5.42
C ARG A 158 4.82 -25.90 3.94
N ILE A 159 5.82 -26.24 3.14
CA ILE A 159 5.75 -26.15 1.68
C ILE A 159 5.43 -27.56 1.18
N PRO A 160 4.25 -27.81 0.60
CA PRO A 160 3.93 -29.09 -0.01
C PRO A 160 4.89 -29.38 -1.18
N PRO A 161 5.20 -30.65 -1.46
CA PRO A 161 5.86 -31.02 -2.71
C PRO A 161 5.05 -30.51 -3.90
N GLY A 162 5.75 -30.05 -4.93
CA GLY A 162 5.15 -29.56 -6.16
C GLY A 162 6.23 -29.20 -7.18
N ASP A 163 5.79 -28.83 -8.37
CA ASP A 163 6.67 -28.63 -9.53
C ASP A 163 7.37 -27.26 -9.54
N LEU A 164 7.02 -26.38 -8.60
CA LEU A 164 7.58 -25.03 -8.51
C LEU A 164 8.83 -25.00 -7.64
N THR A 165 9.93 -24.51 -8.21
CA THR A 165 11.14 -24.16 -7.47
C THR A 165 11.15 -22.65 -7.23
N VAL A 166 11.32 -22.22 -5.97
CA VAL A 166 11.38 -20.79 -5.62
C VAL A 166 12.79 -20.38 -5.24
N THR A 167 13.31 -19.34 -5.88
CA THR A 167 14.64 -18.78 -5.63
C THR A 167 14.58 -17.27 -5.48
N THR A 168 15.68 -16.67 -5.01
CA THR A 168 15.89 -15.22 -5.13
C THR A 168 16.16 -14.86 -6.58
N VAL A 169 15.69 -13.68 -7.00
CA VAL A 169 15.91 -13.14 -8.35
C VAL A 169 17.40 -12.94 -8.64
N ALA A 170 17.79 -13.14 -9.89
CA ALA A 170 19.04 -12.68 -10.47
C ALA A 170 18.75 -11.57 -11.50
N ALA A 171 19.73 -10.70 -11.78
CA ALA A 171 19.55 -9.63 -12.78
C ALA A 171 19.13 -10.16 -14.18
N ALA A 172 19.56 -11.37 -14.53
CA ALA A 172 19.17 -12.03 -15.78
C ALA A 172 17.69 -12.44 -15.86
N ASP A 173 16.97 -12.44 -14.73
CA ASP A 173 15.54 -12.82 -14.68
C ASP A 173 14.62 -11.65 -15.09
N GLU A 174 15.10 -10.40 -15.11
CA GLU A 174 14.27 -9.21 -15.30
C GLU A 174 13.46 -9.22 -16.61
N PRO A 175 14.02 -9.60 -17.78
CA PRO A 175 13.25 -9.65 -19.02
C PRO A 175 12.05 -10.61 -18.95
N ASP A 176 12.24 -11.81 -18.37
CA ASP A 176 11.17 -12.78 -18.15
C ASP A 176 10.09 -12.22 -17.21
N MET A 177 10.50 -11.47 -16.17
CA MET A 177 9.58 -10.84 -15.22
C MET A 177 8.72 -9.78 -15.89
N VAL A 178 9.32 -8.93 -16.74
CA VAL A 178 8.59 -7.89 -17.49
C VAL A 178 7.61 -8.53 -18.46
N GLU A 179 8.02 -9.55 -19.19
CA GLU A 179 7.13 -10.26 -20.12
C GLU A 179 5.94 -10.92 -19.39
N LEU A 180 6.21 -11.62 -18.28
CA LEU A 180 5.17 -12.23 -17.46
C LEU A 180 4.23 -11.18 -16.88
N TRP A 181 4.76 -10.05 -16.42
CA TRP A 181 3.95 -8.94 -15.90
C TRP A 181 3.02 -8.39 -16.97
N HIS A 182 3.54 -8.08 -18.16
CA HIS A 182 2.70 -7.61 -19.29
C HIS A 182 1.56 -8.56 -19.59
N ARG A 183 1.83 -9.88 -19.60
CA ARG A 183 0.81 -10.90 -19.88
C ARG A 183 -0.27 -10.99 -18.79
N LEU A 184 0.10 -10.88 -17.51
CA LEU A 184 -0.82 -11.13 -16.39
C LEU A 184 -1.45 -9.87 -15.77
N ALA A 185 -0.79 -8.72 -15.91
CA ALA A 185 -1.23 -7.44 -15.38
C ALA A 185 -2.15 -6.70 -16.37
N ALA A 186 -1.90 -6.81 -17.69
CA ALA A 186 -2.69 -6.09 -18.69
C ALA A 186 -4.20 -6.37 -18.62
N PRO A 187 -4.68 -7.60 -18.38
CA PRO A 187 -6.12 -7.87 -18.27
C PRO A 187 -6.76 -7.34 -16.98
N ARG A 188 -5.98 -6.77 -16.05
CA ARG A 188 -6.49 -6.24 -14.77
C ARG A 188 -6.63 -4.74 -14.83
N GLN A 189 -7.67 -4.23 -14.18
CA GLN A 189 -7.87 -2.78 -14.12
C GLN A 189 -6.87 -2.14 -13.16
N TYR A 190 -6.28 -1.03 -13.60
CA TYR A 190 -5.39 -0.16 -12.84
C TYR A 190 -4.05 -0.79 -12.41
N ALA A 191 -3.71 -1.97 -12.93
CA ALA A 191 -2.41 -2.57 -12.72
C ALA A 191 -1.31 -1.62 -13.24
N PRO A 192 -0.21 -1.38 -12.50
CA PRO A 192 0.89 -0.56 -13.00
C PRO A 192 1.44 -1.10 -14.32
N THR A 193 1.69 -0.22 -15.30
CA THR A 193 2.56 -0.60 -16.42
C THR A 193 4.00 -0.63 -15.94
N CYS A 194 4.80 -1.58 -16.41
CA CYS A 194 6.11 -1.82 -15.83
C CYS A 194 7.09 -2.28 -16.92
N GLU A 195 8.04 -1.40 -17.27
CA GLU A 195 9.09 -1.69 -18.25
C GLU A 195 10.38 -2.22 -17.61
N SER A 196 10.51 -2.10 -16.29
CA SER A 196 11.67 -2.57 -15.52
C SER A 196 11.29 -2.76 -14.05
N PHE A 197 12.00 -3.67 -13.37
CA PHE A 197 11.88 -3.87 -11.93
C PHE A 197 13.16 -3.37 -11.24
N PRO A 198 13.05 -2.67 -10.11
CA PRO A 198 14.22 -2.12 -9.42
C PRO A 198 14.95 -3.23 -8.62
N LEU A 199 15.58 -4.18 -9.32
CA LEU A 199 16.23 -5.36 -8.73
C LEU A 199 17.48 -5.02 -7.91
N ASP A 200 18.07 -3.84 -8.13
CA ASP A 200 19.24 -3.33 -7.41
C ASP A 200 18.87 -2.45 -6.20
N ARG A 201 17.56 -2.22 -5.98
CA ARG A 201 17.09 -1.35 -4.90
C ARG A 201 17.42 -1.97 -3.54
N PRO A 202 18.09 -1.21 -2.66
CA PRO A 202 18.26 -1.61 -1.26
C PRO A 202 16.90 -1.87 -0.62
N ASP A 203 16.84 -2.85 0.28
CA ASP A 203 15.63 -3.21 1.03
C ASP A 203 14.47 -3.83 0.23
N LEU A 204 14.67 -4.10 -1.07
CA LEU A 204 13.70 -4.81 -1.90
C LEU A 204 14.31 -6.08 -2.48
N ASP A 205 13.88 -7.23 -1.97
CA ASP A 205 14.21 -8.53 -2.54
C ASP A 205 13.07 -9.01 -3.45
N TYR A 206 13.37 -9.73 -4.53
CA TYR A 206 12.36 -10.49 -5.26
C TYR A 206 12.55 -12.00 -5.11
N LEU A 207 11.42 -12.71 -5.00
CA LEU A 207 11.34 -14.16 -5.12
C LEU A 207 10.68 -14.50 -6.45
N VAL A 208 11.28 -15.45 -7.17
CA VAL A 208 10.77 -15.99 -8.43
C VAL A 208 10.42 -17.46 -8.26
N ALA A 209 9.32 -17.90 -8.87
CA ALA A 209 8.91 -19.30 -8.94
C ALA A 209 9.08 -19.80 -10.37
N ARG A 210 9.79 -20.91 -10.56
CA ARG A 210 10.02 -21.53 -11.87
C ARG A 210 9.43 -22.93 -11.94
N ARG A 211 8.89 -23.30 -13.11
CA ARG A 211 8.43 -24.66 -13.44
C ARG A 211 9.61 -25.58 -13.75
N PRO A 212 9.40 -26.91 -13.82
CA PRO A 212 10.39 -27.82 -14.37
C PRO A 212 10.72 -27.39 -15.81
N GLY A 213 12.00 -27.32 -16.15
CA GLY A 213 12.46 -26.76 -17.43
C GLY A 213 12.81 -25.27 -17.37
N GLY A 214 12.61 -24.60 -16.23
CA GLY A 214 13.15 -23.26 -15.97
C GLY A 214 12.23 -22.11 -16.35
N GLU A 215 11.04 -22.34 -16.90
CA GLU A 215 10.07 -21.28 -17.24
C GLU A 215 9.62 -20.52 -15.98
N LEU A 216 9.59 -19.17 -16.05
CA LEU A 216 9.10 -18.32 -14.96
C LEU A 216 7.56 -18.44 -14.82
N ALA A 217 7.11 -18.92 -13.65
CA ALA A 217 5.70 -19.09 -13.33
C ALA A 217 5.09 -17.89 -12.61
N GLY A 218 5.88 -17.16 -11.83
CA GLY A 218 5.40 -16.05 -11.00
C GLY A 218 6.51 -15.44 -10.16
N PHE A 219 6.26 -14.26 -9.59
CA PHE A 219 7.19 -13.58 -8.70
C PHE A 219 6.46 -12.67 -7.71
N VAL A 220 7.17 -12.30 -6.64
CA VAL A 220 6.77 -11.29 -5.66
C VAL A 220 8.00 -10.49 -5.21
N GLY A 221 7.84 -9.18 -5.04
CA GLY A 221 8.80 -8.34 -4.33
C GLY A 221 8.50 -8.31 -2.83
N LEU A 222 9.52 -8.20 -1.99
CA LEU A 222 9.47 -8.15 -0.53
C LEU A 222 10.16 -6.87 -0.03
N TRP A 223 9.40 -5.77 0.04
CA TRP A 223 9.95 -4.47 0.35
C TRP A 223 9.95 -4.20 1.86
N ASN A 224 11.10 -3.78 2.40
CA ASN A 224 11.16 -3.05 3.67
C ASN A 224 11.05 -1.56 3.40
N GLN A 225 9.95 -0.98 3.85
CA GLN A 225 9.65 0.44 3.66
C GLN A 225 10.02 1.27 4.90
N HIS A 226 10.72 0.70 5.87
CA HIS A 226 10.99 1.33 7.16
C HIS A 226 11.62 2.73 7.04
N ASP A 227 12.47 3.00 6.05
CA ASP A 227 13.14 4.30 5.97
C ASP A 227 12.32 5.38 5.23
N ILE A 228 11.11 5.04 4.79
CA ILE A 228 10.26 5.91 3.95
C ILE A 228 8.79 5.95 4.39
N LYS A 229 8.31 4.89 5.04
CA LYS A 229 6.94 4.74 5.52
C LYS A 229 6.90 3.68 6.63
N GLN A 230 6.63 4.11 7.87
CA GLN A 230 6.53 3.20 9.02
C GLN A 230 5.10 3.11 9.55
N MET A 231 4.72 1.93 10.01
CA MET A 231 3.53 1.77 10.85
C MET A 231 3.92 1.91 12.31
N ARG A 232 3.67 3.09 12.89
CA ARG A 232 3.94 3.37 14.30
C ARG A 232 2.71 3.12 15.15
N VAL A 233 2.88 2.40 16.25
CA VAL A 233 1.79 2.21 17.21
C VAL A 233 1.62 3.49 18.01
N THR A 234 0.38 3.98 18.07
CA THR A 234 0.01 5.19 18.84
C THR A 234 -0.79 4.86 20.10
N GLY A 235 -1.32 3.64 20.19
CA GLY A 235 -2.02 3.18 21.39
C GLY A 235 -2.53 1.75 21.27
N TYR A 236 -2.82 1.18 22.42
CA TYR A 236 -3.50 -0.11 22.58
C TYR A 236 -4.75 0.13 23.43
N SER A 237 -5.86 -0.53 23.11
CA SER A 237 -6.98 -0.64 24.05
C SER A 237 -6.55 -1.43 25.30
N THR A 238 -7.23 -1.24 26.42
CA THR A 238 -6.86 -1.86 27.71
C THR A 238 -6.72 -3.39 27.60
N ARG A 239 -7.62 -4.03 26.84
CA ARG A 239 -7.59 -5.48 26.60
C ARG A 239 -6.35 -5.89 25.79
N LEU A 240 -6.05 -5.16 24.71
CA LEU A 240 -4.91 -5.47 23.85
C LEU A 240 -3.58 -5.15 24.55
N ALA A 241 -3.53 -4.15 25.42
CA ALA A 241 -2.37 -3.83 26.25
C ALA A 241 -2.02 -5.00 27.20
N ALA A 242 -3.02 -5.65 27.79
CA ALA A 242 -2.82 -6.85 28.61
C ALA A 242 -2.38 -8.06 27.77
N ALA A 243 -3.01 -8.29 26.61
CA ALA A 243 -2.63 -9.35 25.68
C ALA A 243 -1.18 -9.18 25.18
N ARG A 244 -0.77 -7.94 24.92
CA ARG A 244 0.61 -7.58 24.53
C ARG A 244 1.62 -7.99 25.59
N LEU A 245 1.32 -7.76 26.86
CA LEU A 245 2.20 -8.17 27.96
C LEU A 245 2.37 -9.69 28.00
N ALA A 246 1.26 -10.43 27.96
CA ALA A 246 1.28 -11.90 27.95
C ALA A 246 2.05 -12.46 26.73
N PHE A 247 1.80 -11.90 25.54
CA PHE A 247 2.51 -12.29 24.32
C PHE A 247 4.01 -12.02 24.43
N ASN A 248 4.42 -10.86 24.94
CA ASN A 248 5.83 -10.49 25.03
C ASN A 248 6.62 -11.34 26.04
N VAL A 249 5.95 -11.94 27.03
CA VAL A 249 6.55 -12.94 27.94
C VAL A 249 6.79 -14.26 27.20
N ALA A 250 5.85 -14.70 26.35
CA ALA A 250 5.96 -15.93 25.58
C ALA A 250 6.82 -15.79 24.30
N ALA A 251 6.99 -14.57 23.78
CA ALA A 251 7.66 -14.29 22.50
C ALA A 251 9.07 -14.92 22.37
N PRO A 252 9.97 -14.87 23.38
CA PRO A 252 11.26 -15.54 23.30
C PRO A 252 11.17 -17.05 23.10
N LEU A 253 10.20 -17.71 23.75
CA LEU A 253 9.98 -19.16 23.61
C LEU A 253 9.50 -19.52 22.19
N LEU A 254 8.74 -18.62 21.57
CA LEU A 254 8.22 -18.78 20.22
C LEU A 254 9.19 -18.30 19.12
N ARG A 255 10.39 -17.80 19.49
CA ARG A 255 11.31 -17.10 18.58
C ARG A 255 10.62 -16.00 17.76
N ALA A 256 9.64 -15.37 18.37
CA ALA A 256 8.83 -14.31 17.77
C ALA A 256 9.38 -12.95 18.19
N PRO A 257 9.35 -11.94 17.30
CA PRO A 257 9.60 -10.55 17.69
C PRO A 257 8.59 -10.11 18.74
N ARG A 258 9.01 -9.22 19.65
CA ARG A 258 8.10 -8.63 20.64
C ARG A 258 7.16 -7.65 19.96
N LEU A 259 5.92 -7.59 20.44
CA LEU A 259 4.99 -6.53 20.05
C LEU A 259 5.48 -5.18 20.59
N PRO A 260 5.52 -4.13 19.76
CA PRO A 260 6.09 -2.84 20.11
C PRO A 260 5.33 -2.15 21.26
N ARG A 261 5.96 -1.18 21.90
CA ARG A 261 5.28 -0.25 22.81
C ARG A 261 4.53 0.82 22.02
N SER A 262 3.64 1.56 22.69
CA SER A 262 3.13 2.79 22.10
C SER A 262 4.28 3.76 21.85
N GLY A 263 4.32 4.36 20.67
CA GLY A 263 5.43 5.16 20.16
C GLY A 263 6.46 4.36 19.36
N GLU A 264 6.51 3.04 19.48
CA GLU A 264 7.42 2.18 18.71
C GLU A 264 6.78 1.68 17.41
N GLU A 265 7.63 1.19 16.51
CA GLU A 265 7.27 0.83 15.15
C GLU A 265 7.06 -0.67 15.00
N LEU A 266 6.14 -1.04 14.10
CA LEU A 266 5.96 -2.43 13.69
C LEU A 266 7.05 -2.81 12.70
N SER A 267 7.68 -3.97 12.94
CA SER A 267 8.64 -4.56 11.99
C SER A 267 7.91 -5.50 11.02
N TYR A 268 7.88 -5.13 9.74
CA TYR A 268 7.19 -5.89 8.69
C TYR A 268 7.87 -5.74 7.33
N ARG A 269 7.52 -6.64 6.41
CA ARG A 269 7.80 -6.52 4.97
C ARG A 269 6.48 -6.43 4.22
N THR A 270 6.49 -5.77 3.07
CA THR A 270 5.32 -5.67 2.21
C THR A 270 5.58 -6.37 0.89
N VAL A 271 4.63 -7.23 0.49
CA VAL A 271 4.59 -7.81 -0.84
C VAL A 271 4.24 -6.73 -1.85
N VAL A 272 5.09 -6.56 -2.85
CA VAL A 272 4.89 -5.67 -4.01
C VAL A 272 5.00 -6.47 -5.29
N ASN A 273 4.40 -5.96 -6.38
CA ASN A 273 4.34 -6.62 -7.67
C ASN A 273 3.95 -8.11 -7.62
N PRO A 274 2.86 -8.50 -6.92
CA PRO A 274 2.44 -9.90 -6.91
C PRO A 274 2.01 -10.32 -8.32
N CYS A 275 2.83 -11.17 -8.96
CA CYS A 275 2.60 -11.66 -10.31
C CYS A 275 2.50 -13.19 -10.28
N ALA A 276 1.29 -13.71 -10.50
CA ALA A 276 1.04 -15.14 -10.56
C ALA A 276 -0.19 -15.43 -11.43
N PRO A 277 -0.19 -16.50 -12.24
CA PRO A 277 -1.33 -16.88 -13.06
C PRO A 277 -2.45 -17.51 -12.24
N ASP A 278 -2.13 -18.06 -11.08
CA ASP A 278 -3.07 -18.81 -10.25
C ASP A 278 -2.76 -18.69 -8.74
N PRO A 279 -3.73 -19.01 -7.86
CA PRO A 279 -3.58 -18.89 -6.42
C PRO A 279 -2.55 -19.85 -5.80
N GLN A 280 -2.28 -21.01 -6.43
CA GLN A 280 -1.31 -21.99 -5.92
C GLN A 280 0.12 -21.48 -6.13
N THR A 281 0.40 -20.87 -7.28
CA THR A 281 1.69 -20.21 -7.56
C THR A 281 1.95 -19.08 -6.55
N LEU A 282 0.99 -18.17 -6.35
CA LEU A 282 1.13 -17.10 -5.36
C LEU A 282 1.29 -17.65 -3.94
N ARG A 283 0.49 -18.66 -3.54
CA ARG A 283 0.60 -19.27 -2.21
C ARG A 283 1.98 -19.89 -1.97
N THR A 284 2.56 -20.51 -2.99
CA THR A 284 3.91 -21.10 -2.90
C THR A 284 4.96 -20.02 -2.68
N LEU A 285 4.90 -18.91 -3.43
CA LEU A 285 5.74 -17.74 -3.23
C LEU A 285 5.60 -17.16 -1.81
N LEU A 286 4.36 -16.96 -1.35
CA LEU A 286 4.08 -16.41 -0.02
C LEU A 286 4.57 -17.30 1.12
N ARG A 287 4.48 -18.63 1.00
CA ARG A 287 5.02 -19.56 2.00
C ARG A 287 6.55 -19.49 2.07
N HIS A 288 7.22 -19.38 0.92
CA HIS A 288 8.67 -19.16 0.87
C HIS A 288 9.05 -17.81 1.47
N ALA A 289 8.32 -16.73 1.14
CA ALA A 289 8.51 -15.41 1.74
C ALA A 289 8.35 -15.46 3.27
N CYS A 290 7.29 -16.09 3.78
CA CYS A 290 7.08 -16.25 5.21
C CYS A 290 8.23 -17.01 5.89
N ASN A 291 8.71 -18.10 5.27
CA ASN A 291 9.81 -18.89 5.81
C ASN A 291 11.15 -18.13 5.80
N ARG A 292 11.40 -17.33 4.76
CA ARG A 292 12.59 -16.46 4.65
C ARG A 292 12.59 -15.39 5.74
N LEU A 293 11.45 -14.79 6.01
CA LEU A 293 11.30 -13.68 6.97
C LEU A 293 11.05 -14.12 8.42
N HIS A 294 10.79 -15.41 8.64
CA HIS A 294 10.51 -15.97 9.96
C HIS A 294 11.65 -15.67 10.96
N GLY A 295 11.29 -15.13 12.11
CA GLY A 295 12.22 -14.73 13.18
C GLY A 295 12.91 -13.37 12.96
N GLN A 296 12.74 -12.73 11.80
CA GLN A 296 13.35 -11.43 11.48
C GLN A 296 12.33 -10.28 11.56
N HIS A 297 11.10 -10.52 11.11
CA HIS A 297 10.02 -9.53 11.09
C HIS A 297 8.77 -10.11 11.76
N SER A 298 7.84 -9.24 12.17
CA SER A 298 6.63 -9.66 12.90
C SER A 298 5.55 -10.21 11.96
N PHE A 299 5.38 -9.57 10.80
CA PHE A 299 4.37 -9.94 9.80
C PHE A 299 4.80 -9.56 8.38
N LEU A 300 4.13 -10.18 7.41
CA LEU A 300 4.21 -9.87 5.98
C LEU A 300 2.87 -9.31 5.52
N THR A 301 2.85 -8.15 4.85
CA THR A 301 1.62 -7.55 4.34
C THR A 301 1.43 -7.79 2.84
N ILE A 302 0.22 -8.10 2.40
CA ILE A 302 -0.16 -8.14 0.98
C ILE A 302 -1.59 -7.62 0.80
N GLY A 303 -1.80 -6.74 -0.18
CA GLY A 303 -3.13 -6.23 -0.54
C GLY A 303 -3.58 -6.76 -1.90
N LEU A 304 -4.79 -7.32 -1.96
CA LEU A 304 -5.43 -7.78 -3.21
C LEU A 304 -6.90 -7.31 -3.23
N ASP A 305 -7.47 -7.06 -4.42
CA ASP A 305 -8.93 -6.89 -4.55
C ASP A 305 -9.62 -8.15 -4.01
N VAL A 306 -10.67 -7.98 -3.20
CA VAL A 306 -11.45 -9.09 -2.66
C VAL A 306 -12.07 -10.00 -3.74
N ARG A 307 -12.19 -9.50 -4.97
CA ARG A 307 -12.66 -10.27 -6.15
C ARG A 307 -11.53 -10.89 -6.97
N ASP A 308 -10.27 -10.55 -6.68
CA ASP A 308 -9.14 -11.14 -7.39
C ASP A 308 -9.06 -12.64 -7.09
N PRO A 309 -9.04 -13.53 -8.09
CA PRO A 309 -8.89 -14.96 -7.86
C PRO A 309 -7.66 -15.29 -7.01
N LEU A 310 -6.58 -14.50 -7.11
CA LEU A 310 -5.37 -14.66 -6.30
C LEU A 310 -5.62 -14.49 -4.80
N ALA A 311 -6.70 -13.84 -4.36
CA ALA A 311 -7.07 -13.75 -2.95
C ALA A 311 -7.22 -15.13 -2.30
N ALA A 312 -7.61 -16.15 -3.08
CA ALA A 312 -7.67 -17.53 -2.60
C ALA A 312 -6.30 -18.05 -2.11
N ALA A 313 -5.17 -17.51 -2.59
CA ALA A 313 -3.84 -17.89 -2.14
C ALA A 313 -3.65 -17.69 -0.62
N LEU A 314 -4.38 -16.73 -0.05
CA LEU A 314 -4.30 -16.33 1.36
C LEU A 314 -5.16 -17.22 2.28
N THR A 315 -6.06 -18.03 1.73
CA THR A 315 -6.91 -18.94 2.50
C THR A 315 -6.07 -19.90 3.36
N GLY A 316 -6.40 -19.96 4.64
CA GLY A 316 -5.71 -20.80 5.64
C GLY A 316 -4.40 -20.19 6.17
N LEU A 317 -3.95 -19.03 5.66
CA LEU A 317 -2.92 -18.25 6.33
C LEU A 317 -3.54 -17.49 7.50
N ARG A 318 -2.87 -17.53 8.64
CA ARG A 318 -3.23 -16.70 9.80
C ARG A 318 -2.84 -15.26 9.48
N ALA A 319 -3.85 -14.42 9.28
CA ALA A 319 -3.64 -13.02 8.92
C ALA A 319 -4.72 -12.14 9.54
N GLN A 320 -4.34 -10.91 9.88
CA GLN A 320 -5.28 -9.86 10.24
C GLN A 320 -5.63 -9.04 8.99
N PRO A 321 -6.90 -9.03 8.53
CA PRO A 321 -7.31 -8.26 7.37
C PRO A 321 -7.53 -6.79 7.73
N THR A 322 -7.34 -5.92 6.76
CA THR A 322 -7.67 -4.49 6.80
C THR A 322 -8.16 -4.09 5.42
N ASP A 323 -9.38 -3.57 5.36
CA ASP A 323 -10.02 -3.23 4.09
C ASP A 323 -9.72 -1.77 3.72
N VAL A 324 -9.29 -1.57 2.48
CA VAL A 324 -9.05 -0.27 1.88
C VAL A 324 -9.99 -0.13 0.69
N ASP A 325 -10.90 0.82 0.76
CA ASP A 325 -11.80 1.13 -0.35
C ASP A 325 -11.05 1.96 -1.40
N LEU A 326 -11.13 1.48 -2.63
CA LEU A 326 -10.63 2.18 -3.81
C LEU A 326 -11.80 2.97 -4.40
N LEU A 327 -11.71 4.29 -4.25
CA LEU A 327 -12.63 5.26 -4.80
C LEU A 327 -12.20 5.65 -6.22
N LEU A 328 -13.17 5.88 -7.09
CA LEU A 328 -12.94 6.15 -8.50
C LEU A 328 -13.85 7.29 -8.98
N LEU A 329 -13.27 8.28 -9.65
CA LEU A 329 -13.96 9.32 -10.41
C LEU A 329 -13.61 9.20 -11.89
N GLY A 330 -14.64 9.11 -12.74
CA GLY A 330 -14.46 8.77 -14.16
C GLY A 330 -14.02 7.32 -14.37
N GLY A 331 -13.55 7.01 -15.57
CA GLY A 331 -13.05 5.68 -15.94
C GLY A 331 -14.11 4.65 -16.34
N PRO A 332 -13.67 3.43 -16.70
CA PRO A 332 -14.52 2.39 -17.28
C PRO A 332 -15.74 2.07 -16.44
N ALA A 333 -16.87 1.82 -17.12
CA ALA A 333 -18.11 1.40 -16.46
C ALA A 333 -18.00 -0.01 -15.87
N ASP A 334 -17.09 -0.84 -16.41
CA ASP A 334 -16.82 -2.19 -15.94
C ASP A 334 -16.45 -2.22 -14.45
N GLN A 335 -17.24 -3.00 -13.71
CA GLN A 335 -17.05 -3.21 -12.28
C GLN A 335 -16.54 -4.62 -11.97
N ASP A 336 -16.62 -5.56 -12.91
CA ASP A 336 -16.41 -6.99 -12.64
C ASP A 336 -14.94 -7.37 -12.77
N THR A 337 -14.19 -6.73 -13.68
CA THR A 337 -12.75 -6.99 -13.80
C THR A 337 -12.03 -6.64 -12.49
N PRO A 338 -11.24 -7.58 -11.94
CA PRO A 338 -10.47 -7.33 -10.72
C PRO A 338 -9.52 -6.14 -10.88
N VAL A 339 -9.38 -5.38 -9.79
CA VAL A 339 -8.40 -4.30 -9.71
C VAL A 339 -7.08 -4.84 -9.17
N HIS A 340 -5.97 -4.48 -9.82
CA HIS A 340 -4.64 -4.62 -9.24
C HIS A 340 -4.13 -3.22 -8.90
N PHE A 341 -4.19 -2.82 -7.63
CA PHE A 341 -3.68 -1.54 -7.20
C PHE A 341 -2.77 -1.70 -5.97
N GLU A 342 -1.54 -1.24 -6.07
CA GLU A 342 -0.53 -1.42 -5.03
C GLU A 342 -0.65 -0.39 -3.92
N ILE A 343 -1.47 -0.70 -2.90
CA ILE A 343 -1.58 0.10 -1.68
C ILE A 343 -0.27 0.19 -0.87
N ALA A 344 0.75 -0.60 -1.23
CA ALA A 344 2.08 -0.51 -0.67
C ALA A 344 2.84 0.74 -1.15
N THR A 345 2.49 1.27 -2.31
CA THR A 345 3.16 2.41 -2.97
C THR A 345 2.41 3.73 -2.78
N VAL A 346 1.41 3.71 -1.88
CA VAL A 346 0.63 4.88 -1.45
C VAL A 346 1.04 5.43 -0.09
#